data_AF-A0A076IQ07-F1
#
_entry.id   AF-A0A076IQ07-F1
#
_cell.length_a   1.000
_cell.length_b   1.000
_cell.length_c   1.000
_cell.angle_alpha   90.00
_cell.angle_beta   90.00
_cell.angle_gamma   90.00
#
_symmetry.space_group_name_H-M   'P 1'
#
loop_
_entity.id
_entity.type
_entity.pdbx_description
1 polymer ?
#
loop_
_entity_poly.entity_id
_entity_poly.type
_entity_poly.pdbx_seq_one_letter_code
_entity_poly.pdbx_strand_id
1 'polypeptide(L)'
;MKVKNKYKRMSANEIWNVVIAYIDKNKQFLSSTGTVKYNAIATFDFIEYKGGKNGSVRAMNGESISRNQFISIFRQIHDMECINTKNVKPYIDRRQSPFVGLLKSAGIIE
;
A
#
# COMPACT_ATOMS: atom_id res chain seq x y z
N MET A 1 -0.40 6.04 -12.67
CA MET A 1 -1.65 5.96 -11.89
C MET A 1 -1.77 7.23 -11.06
N LYS A 2 -2.97 7.66 -10.67
CA LYS A 2 -3.25 8.81 -9.80
C LYS A 2 -4.39 8.45 -8.84
N VAL A 3 -4.57 9.22 -7.77
CA VAL A 3 -5.69 9.00 -6.84
C VAL A 3 -7.03 9.20 -7.58
N LYS A 4 -7.93 8.23 -7.49
CA LYS A 4 -9.26 8.33 -8.13
C LYS A 4 -10.05 9.47 -7.49
N ASN A 5 -10.89 10.15 -8.27
CA ASN A 5 -11.62 11.34 -7.82
C ASN A 5 -12.42 11.14 -6.53
N LYS A 6 -13.03 9.96 -6.31
CA LYS A 6 -13.78 9.66 -5.08
C LYS A 6 -12.92 9.66 -3.80
N TYR A 7 -11.62 9.47 -3.93
CA TYR A 7 -10.66 9.46 -2.81
C TYR A 7 -9.93 10.80 -2.64
N LYS A 8 -9.96 11.70 -3.63
CA LYS A 8 -9.24 12.98 -3.58
C LYS A 8 -9.69 13.94 -2.48
N ARG A 9 -10.93 13.79 -1.99
CA ARG A 9 -11.48 14.62 -0.90
C ARG A 9 -11.35 13.94 0.47
N MET A 10 -10.89 12.69 0.49
CA MET A 10 -10.73 11.94 1.74
C MET A 10 -9.36 12.27 2.35
N SER A 11 -9.35 12.49 3.65
CA SER A 11 -8.12 12.61 4.41
C SER A 11 -7.34 11.30 4.37
N ALA A 12 -6.02 11.38 4.59
CA ALA A 12 -5.17 10.19 4.68
C ALA A 12 -5.63 9.18 5.75
N ASN A 13 -6.32 9.65 6.80
CA ASN A 13 -6.92 8.80 7.83
C ASN A 13 -8.11 8.00 7.29
N GLU A 14 -8.98 8.63 6.51
CA GLU A 14 -10.10 7.94 5.89
C GLU A 14 -9.60 6.94 4.84
N ILE A 15 -8.52 7.27 4.11
CA ILE A 15 -7.88 6.33 3.19
C ILE A 15 -7.26 5.14 3.93
N TRP A 16 -6.65 5.36 5.09
CA TRP A 16 -6.17 4.27 5.95
C TRP A 16 -7.31 3.29 6.31
N ASN A 17 -8.48 3.81 6.68
CA ASN A 17 -9.65 2.98 6.99
C ASN A 17 -10.13 2.18 5.78
N VAL A 18 -10.11 2.77 4.57
CA VAL A 18 -10.42 2.05 3.32
C VAL A 18 -9.45 0.90 3.09
N VAL A 19 -8.16 1.14 3.33
CA VAL A 19 -7.12 0.11 3.19
C VAL A 19 -7.30 -1.01 4.22
N ILE A 20 -7.57 -0.70 5.48
CA ILE A 20 -7.86 -1.70 6.52
C ILE A 20 -9.06 -2.55 6.10
N ALA A 21 -10.18 -1.91 5.71
CA ALA A 21 -11.39 -2.63 5.32
C ALA A 21 -11.15 -3.54 4.10
N TYR A 22 -10.34 -3.07 3.14
CA TYR A 22 -9.92 -3.91 2.02
C TYR A 22 -9.10 -5.12 2.48
N ILE A 23 -8.09 -4.94 3.34
CA ILE A 23 -7.27 -6.05 3.83
C ILE A 23 -8.09 -7.00 4.68
N ASP A 24 -8.97 -6.50 5.54
CA ASP A 24 -9.79 -7.35 6.39
C ASP A 24 -10.70 -8.26 5.56
N LYS A 25 -11.28 -7.75 4.47
CA LYS A 25 -12.10 -8.53 3.56
C LYS A 25 -11.31 -9.53 2.71
N ASN A 26 -10.17 -9.10 2.16
CA ASN A 26 -9.47 -9.86 1.12
C ASN A 26 -8.30 -10.70 1.65
N LYS A 27 -7.73 -10.33 2.81
CA LYS A 27 -6.53 -10.89 3.43
C LYS A 27 -5.27 -10.91 2.53
N GLN A 28 -5.33 -10.27 1.37
CA GLN A 28 -4.29 -10.30 0.36
C GLN A 28 -4.35 -9.09 -0.59
N PHE A 29 -3.23 -8.77 -1.21
CA PHE A 29 -3.13 -7.79 -2.29
C PHE A 29 -2.00 -8.15 -3.27
N LEU A 30 -1.96 -7.45 -4.40
CA LEU A 30 -0.93 -7.66 -5.42
C LEU A 30 0.11 -6.55 -5.40
N SER A 31 1.32 -6.84 -5.88
CA SER A 31 2.34 -5.83 -6.16
C SER A 31 1.88 -4.84 -7.23
N SER A 32 2.61 -3.74 -7.36
CA SER A 32 2.36 -2.71 -8.40
C SER A 32 2.24 -3.29 -9.82
N THR A 33 2.98 -4.36 -10.13
CA THR A 33 2.97 -5.07 -11.43
C THR A 33 1.89 -6.15 -11.53
N GLY A 34 1.23 -6.51 -10.44
CA GLY A 34 0.24 -7.59 -10.41
C GLY A 34 0.83 -9.01 -10.34
N THR A 35 2.16 -9.15 -10.33
CA THR A 35 2.83 -10.46 -10.43
C THR A 35 3.10 -11.13 -9.09
N VAL A 36 3.28 -10.34 -8.03
CA VAL A 36 3.57 -10.87 -6.69
C VAL A 36 2.33 -10.69 -5.83
N LYS A 37 1.92 -11.78 -5.17
CA LYS A 37 0.86 -11.77 -4.18
C LYS A 37 1.43 -11.62 -2.77
N TYR A 38 0.82 -10.74 -1.99
CA TYR A 38 1.12 -10.53 -0.58
C TYR A 38 -0.07 -10.96 0.26
N ASN A 39 0.14 -11.88 1.19
CA ASN A 39 -0.80 -12.15 2.27
C ASN A 39 -0.64 -11.04 3.31
N ALA A 40 -1.75 -10.51 3.81
CA ALA A 40 -1.73 -9.32 4.64
C ALA A 40 -2.73 -9.41 5.79
N ILE A 41 -2.32 -8.85 6.93
CA ILE A 41 -3.14 -8.66 8.12
C ILE A 41 -3.05 -7.18 8.48
N ALA A 42 -4.19 -6.57 8.77
CA ALA A 42 -4.27 -5.18 9.20
C ALA A 42 -4.84 -5.13 10.61
N THR A 43 -4.22 -4.30 11.45
CA THR A 43 -4.77 -3.82 12.71
C THR A 43 -5.07 -2.33 12.56
N PHE A 44 -5.59 -1.71 13.61
CA PHE A 44 -5.78 -0.26 13.62
C PHE A 44 -4.47 0.52 13.41
N ASP A 45 -3.35 -0.01 13.91
CA ASP A 45 -2.07 0.69 13.99
C ASP A 45 -1.07 0.32 12.89
N PHE A 46 -1.22 -0.85 12.26
CA PHE A 46 -0.27 -1.29 11.24
C PHE A 46 -0.88 -2.29 10.26
N ILE A 47 -0.18 -2.44 9.13
CA ILE A 47 -0.39 -3.52 8.18
C ILE A 47 0.87 -4.34 8.12
N GLU A 48 0.75 -5.64 8.35
CA GLU A 48 1.79 -6.63 8.11
C GLU A 48 1.50 -7.39 6.83
N TYR A 49 2.54 -7.67 6.05
CA TYR A 49 2.40 -8.44 4.83
C TYR A 49 3.61 -9.33 4.54
N LYS A 50 3.33 -10.49 3.95
CA LYS A 50 4.31 -11.50 3.53
C LYS A 50 4.07 -11.90 2.08
N GLY A 51 5.15 -12.08 1.34
CA GLY A 51 5.09 -12.54 -0.05
C GLY A 51 6.33 -12.15 -0.85
N GLY A 52 6.37 -12.57 -2.12
CA GLY A 52 7.54 -12.45 -2.97
C GLY A 52 8.14 -13.80 -3.33
N LYS A 53 9.37 -13.77 -3.84
CA LYS A 53 10.11 -14.98 -4.20
C LYS A 53 10.37 -15.83 -2.95
N ASN A 54 10.16 -17.15 -3.05
CA ASN A 54 10.51 -18.10 -2.00
C ASN A 54 11.99 -17.92 -1.60
N GLY A 55 12.26 -17.89 -0.30
CA GLY A 55 13.58 -17.62 0.26
C GLY A 55 13.98 -16.14 0.35
N SER A 56 13.14 -15.20 -0.11
CA SER A 56 13.37 -13.77 0.16
C SER A 56 13.02 -13.41 1.60
N VAL A 57 13.71 -12.41 2.16
CA VAL A 57 13.47 -11.93 3.53
C VAL A 57 12.02 -11.54 3.75
N ARG A 58 11.36 -10.88 2.79
CA ARG A 58 9.93 -10.52 2.88
C ARG A 58 9.01 -11.73 2.86
N ALA A 59 9.33 -12.78 2.09
CA ALA A 59 8.53 -13.99 2.08
C ALA A 59 8.63 -14.76 3.40
N MET A 60 9.81 -14.74 4.04
CA MET A 60 10.06 -15.46 5.30
C MET A 60 9.62 -14.66 6.53
N ASN A 61 10.10 -13.43 6.66
CA ASN A 61 9.95 -12.61 7.87
C ASN A 61 8.78 -11.63 7.76
N GLY A 62 8.38 -11.26 6.54
CA GLY A 62 7.40 -10.22 6.31
C GLY A 62 7.96 -8.81 6.43
N GLU A 63 7.08 -7.85 6.21
CA GLU A 63 7.31 -6.43 6.40
C GLU A 63 6.06 -5.81 7.01
N SER A 64 6.24 -4.66 7.65
CA SER A 64 5.13 -3.87 8.16
C SER A 64 5.21 -2.41 7.69
N ILE A 65 4.04 -1.79 7.66
CA ILE A 65 3.88 -0.34 7.56
C ILE A 65 2.94 0.11 8.68
N SER A 66 3.41 1.02 9.53
CA SER A 66 2.56 1.62 10.55
C SER A 66 1.59 2.62 9.91
N ARG A 67 0.48 2.87 10.59
CA ARG A 67 -0.51 3.88 10.23
C ARG A 67 0.13 5.25 10.00
N ASN A 68 1.02 5.67 10.90
CA ASN A 68 1.70 6.97 10.80
C ASN A 68 2.60 7.06 9.57
N GLN A 69 3.35 5.98 9.27
CA GLN A 69 4.14 5.90 8.03
C GLN A 69 3.24 5.97 6.81
N PHE A 70 2.18 5.17 6.76
CA PHE A 70 1.22 5.18 5.65
C PHE A 70 0.64 6.58 5.42
N ILE A 71 0.13 7.23 6.47
CA ILE A 71 -0.46 8.57 6.39
C ILE A 71 0.56 9.58 5.89
N SER A 72 1.79 9.54 6.42
CA SER A 72 2.85 10.44 6.01
C SER A 72 3.14 10.30 4.52
N ILE A 73 3.35 9.07 4.03
CA ILE A 73 3.65 8.78 2.63
C ILE A 73 2.47 9.15 1.74
N PHE A 74 1.25 8.78 2.12
CA PHE A 74 0.06 9.04 1.33
C PHE A 74 -0.15 10.55 1.14
N ARG A 75 0.06 11.37 2.18
CA ARG A 75 0.02 12.83 2.08
C ARG A 75 1.03 13.38 1.05
N GLN A 76 2.24 12.81 0.98
CA GLN A 76 3.25 13.25 0.01
C GLN A 76 2.84 12.95 -1.44
N ILE A 77 2.09 11.88 -1.66
CA ILE A 77 1.78 11.39 -3.01
C ILE A 77 0.36 11.70 -3.48
N HIS A 78 -0.49 12.23 -2.61
CA HIS A 78 -1.94 12.38 -2.81
C HIS A 78 -2.27 13.16 -4.09
N ASP A 79 -1.59 14.28 -4.30
CA ASP A 79 -1.82 15.19 -5.42
C ASP A 79 -0.86 14.98 -6.59
N MET A 80 -0.06 13.92 -6.56
CA MET A 80 0.84 13.61 -7.67
C MET A 80 0.06 13.24 -8.93
N GLU A 81 0.46 13.82 -10.06
CA GLU A 81 -0.09 13.47 -11.37
C GLU A 81 0.25 12.02 -11.77
N CYS A 82 1.37 11.49 -11.25
CA CYS A 82 1.82 10.13 -11.52
C CYS A 82 2.41 9.44 -10.28
N ILE A 83 1.60 8.54 -9.72
CA ILE A 83 1.95 7.57 -8.68
C ILE A 83 2.43 6.28 -9.35
N ASN A 84 3.70 5.95 -9.10
CA ASN A 84 4.35 4.70 -9.49
C ASN A 84 5.51 4.41 -8.51
N THR A 85 6.16 3.25 -8.64
CA THR A 85 7.23 2.84 -7.73
C THR A 85 8.42 3.80 -7.72
N LYS A 86 8.77 4.43 -8.85
CA LYS A 86 9.88 5.39 -8.94
C LYS A 86 9.59 6.64 -8.13
N ASN A 87 8.40 7.21 -8.28
CA ASN A 87 8.01 8.46 -7.63
C ASN A 87 7.67 8.28 -6.15
N VAL A 88 7.26 7.07 -5.73
CA VAL A 88 6.97 6.74 -4.32
C VAL A 88 8.24 6.34 -3.55
N LYS A 89 9.28 5.82 -4.23
CA LYS A 89 10.52 5.35 -3.60
C LYS A 89 11.16 6.35 -2.62
N PRO A 90 11.23 7.67 -2.88
CA PRO A 90 11.82 8.63 -1.94
C PRO A 90 11.17 8.64 -0.54
N TYR A 91 9.92 8.20 -0.42
CA TYR A 91 9.16 8.30 0.84
C TYR A 91 9.10 6.98 1.63
N ILE A 92 9.33 5.84 0.99
CA ILE A 92 9.14 4.51 1.61
C ILE A 92 10.25 3.50 1.27
N ASP A 93 11.27 3.94 0.53
CA ASP A 93 12.43 3.14 0.13
C ASP A 93 12.03 1.80 -0.51
N ARG A 94 12.52 0.65 -0.01
CA ARG A 94 12.35 -0.70 -0.58
C ARG A 94 10.92 -1.27 -0.51
N ARG A 95 9.97 -0.52 0.05
CA ARG A 95 8.55 -0.91 0.19
C ARG A 95 7.65 -0.23 -0.85
N GLN A 96 8.22 0.46 -1.83
CA GLN A 96 7.49 1.17 -2.88
C GLN A 96 6.58 0.25 -3.71
N SER A 97 7.03 -0.97 -4.05
CA SER A 97 6.20 -1.90 -4.84
C SER A 97 4.98 -2.43 -4.07
N PRO A 98 5.11 -2.97 -2.84
CA PRO A 98 3.94 -3.39 -2.08
C PRO A 98 3.01 -2.22 -1.74
N PHE A 99 3.54 -1.03 -1.43
CA PHE A 99 2.71 0.13 -1.13
C PHE A 99 1.84 0.57 -2.32
N VAL A 100 2.46 0.76 -3.50
CA VAL A 100 1.72 1.10 -4.73
C VAL A 100 0.75 -0.01 -5.11
N GLY A 101 1.16 -1.26 -4.96
CA GLY A 101 0.32 -2.43 -5.21
C GLY A 101 -0.91 -2.50 -4.30
N LEU A 102 -0.76 -2.17 -3.03
CA LEU A 102 -1.85 -2.11 -2.06
C LEU A 102 -2.86 -1.02 -2.43
N LEU A 103 -2.40 0.21 -2.74
CA LEU A 103 -3.29 1.28 -3.18
C LEU A 103 -4.04 0.91 -4.47
N LYS A 104 -3.36 0.25 -5.41
CA LYS A 104 -3.97 -0.22 -6.66
C LYS A 104 -5.01 -1.32 -6.40
N SER A 105 -4.68 -2.29 -5.54
CA SER A 105 -5.56 -3.43 -5.21
C SER A 105 -6.81 -2.97 -4.44
N ALA A 106 -6.65 -1.99 -3.54
CA ALA A 106 -7.76 -1.32 -2.86
C ALA A 106 -8.57 -0.36 -3.77
N GLY A 107 -8.15 -0.22 -5.03
CA GLY A 107 -8.81 0.64 -6.02
C GLY A 107 -8.66 2.13 -5.75
N ILE A 108 -7.70 2.55 -4.92
CA ILE A 108 -7.47 3.95 -4.54
C ILE A 108 -6.82 4.74 -5.68
N ILE A 109 -5.95 4.08 -6.46
CA ILE A 109 -5.25 4.68 -7.60
C ILE A 109 -5.57 3.96 -8.91
N GLU A 110 -5.57 4.71 -10.03
CA GLU A 110 -5.71 4.22 -11.41
C GLU A 110 -4.83 4.96 -12.41
#